data_AF-A0A7S3GX00-F1
#
_entry.id   AF-A0A7S3GX00-F1
#
_cell.length_a   1.000
_cell.length_b   1.000
_cell.length_c   1.000
_cell.angle_alpha   90.00
_cell.angle_beta   90.00
_cell.angle_gamma   90.00
#
_symmetry.space_group_name_H-M   'P 1'
#
loop_
_entity.id
_entity.type
_entity.pdbx_description
1 polymer ?
#
loop_
_entity_poly.entity_id
_entity_poly.type
_entity_poly.pdbx_seq_one_letter_code
_entity_poly.pdbx_strand_id
1 'polypeptide(L)'
;DIQKDLELTRPQLRSLFRVEVTATLEDSQLSHSDKQDAVANSKASFGLAAEEAASELRELVQARARGYLVNAVGDLMQGNEEQAMHEMRRLELLAEFAEGSEEMKLKQEWDVAPALRANLLKVYVASPIGEGKAANVELLESILGVSAK
;
A
#
# COMPACT_ATOMS: atom_id res chain seq x y z
N ASP A 1 -4.24 -28.94 7.95
CA ASP A 1 -4.86 -28.01 6.98
C ASP A 1 -5.48 -26.94 7.84
N ILE A 2 -4.97 -25.71 7.81
CA ILE A 2 -5.24 -24.68 8.85
C ILE A 2 -6.75 -24.47 9.07
N GLN A 3 -7.56 -24.63 8.02
CA GLN A 3 -9.03 -24.60 8.09
C GLN A 3 -9.62 -25.70 8.99
N LYS A 4 -9.06 -26.91 8.96
CA LYS A 4 -9.50 -28.05 9.81
C LYS A 4 -8.91 -28.00 11.21
N ASP A 5 -7.74 -27.38 11.37
CA ASP A 5 -7.00 -27.39 12.64
C ASP A 5 -7.45 -26.28 13.61
N LEU A 6 -8.19 -25.26 13.13
CA LEU A 6 -8.61 -24.09 13.92
C LEU A 6 -10.11 -23.76 13.88
N GLU A 7 -10.95 -24.56 13.21
CA GLU A 7 -12.40 -24.32 13.01
C GLU A 7 -12.74 -22.86 12.61
N LEU A 8 -11.87 -22.23 11.81
CA LEU A 8 -12.01 -20.81 11.48
C LEU A 8 -13.12 -20.58 10.47
N THR A 9 -13.94 -19.58 10.77
CA THR A 9 -14.97 -19.09 9.86
C THR A 9 -14.34 -18.40 8.64
N ARG A 10 -15.07 -18.34 7.53
CA ARG A 10 -14.59 -17.67 6.31
C ARG A 10 -14.13 -16.21 6.55
N PRO A 11 -14.84 -15.37 7.31
CA PRO A 11 -14.37 -14.02 7.64
C PRO A 11 -13.05 -13.99 8.41
N GLN A 12 -12.82 -14.94 9.31
CA GLN A 12 -11.55 -15.03 10.05
C GLN A 12 -10.39 -15.38 9.12
N LEU A 13 -10.59 -16.30 8.17
CA LEU A 13 -9.59 -16.65 7.17
C LEU A 13 -9.24 -15.45 6.27
N ARG A 14 -10.23 -14.67 5.85
CA ARG A 14 -9.99 -13.41 5.10
C ARG A 14 -9.24 -12.39 5.94
N SER A 15 -9.58 -12.26 7.23
CA SER A 15 -8.85 -11.38 8.14
C SER A 15 -7.38 -11.79 8.28
N LEU A 16 -7.08 -13.08 8.41
CA LEU A 16 -5.71 -13.58 8.51
C LEU A 16 -4.94 -13.35 7.20
N PHE A 17 -5.57 -13.62 6.06
CA PHE A 17 -5.01 -13.28 4.74
C PHE A 17 -4.61 -11.81 4.65
N ARG A 18 -5.50 -10.89 5.04
CA ARG A 18 -5.20 -9.46 5.00
C ARG A 18 -4.02 -9.09 5.90
N VAL A 19 -3.93 -9.66 7.10
CA VAL A 19 -2.83 -9.39 8.03
C VAL A 19 -1.50 -9.87 7.46
N GLU A 20 -1.43 -11.11 6.97
CA GLU A 20 -0.21 -11.67 6.40
C GLU A 20 0.26 -10.87 5.18
N VAL A 21 -0.66 -10.61 4.25
CA VAL A 21 -0.36 -9.85 3.04
C VAL A 21 0.08 -8.42 3.36
N THR A 22 -0.53 -7.75 4.34
CA THR A 22 -0.14 -6.38 4.73
C THR A 22 1.35 -6.31 5.10
N ALA A 23 1.81 -7.25 5.94
CA ALA A 23 3.21 -7.29 6.37
C ALA A 23 4.16 -7.50 5.18
N THR A 24 3.78 -8.38 4.25
CA THR A 24 4.55 -8.64 3.02
C THR A 24 4.61 -7.44 2.09
N LEU A 25 3.48 -6.78 1.82
CA LEU A 25 3.43 -5.66 0.87
C LEU A 25 4.23 -4.46 1.34
N GLU A 26 4.27 -4.25 2.65
CA GLU A 26 4.98 -3.13 3.30
C GLU A 26 6.45 -3.45 3.61
N ASP A 27 6.91 -4.66 3.33
CA ASP A 27 8.32 -5.01 3.45
C ASP A 27 9.12 -4.42 2.28
N SER A 28 10.06 -3.54 2.60
CA SER A 28 10.96 -2.90 1.64
C SER A 28 12.10 -3.81 1.15
N GLN A 29 12.33 -4.93 1.82
CA GLN A 29 13.39 -5.90 1.48
C GLN A 29 12.92 -6.95 0.48
N LEU A 30 11.59 -7.11 0.30
CA LEU A 30 11.04 -8.06 -0.64
C LEU A 30 10.93 -7.45 -2.04
N SER A 31 11.35 -8.22 -3.03
CA SER A 31 11.15 -7.86 -4.44
C SER A 31 9.67 -7.96 -4.81
N HIS A 32 9.29 -7.35 -5.94
CA HIS A 32 7.92 -7.43 -6.45
C HIS A 32 7.45 -8.88 -6.68
N SER A 33 8.31 -9.72 -7.27
CA SER A 33 8.00 -11.14 -7.49
C SER A 33 7.81 -11.88 -6.17
N ASP A 34 8.67 -11.63 -5.17
CA ASP A 34 8.53 -12.29 -3.86
C ASP A 34 7.22 -11.90 -3.17
N LYS A 35 6.79 -10.64 -3.32
CA LYS A 35 5.49 -10.16 -2.82
C LYS A 35 4.33 -10.88 -3.51
N GLN A 36 4.39 -11.03 -4.83
CA GLN A 36 3.36 -11.76 -5.59
C GLN A 36 3.28 -13.24 -5.18
N ASP A 37 4.43 -13.90 -5.03
CA ASP A 37 4.53 -15.29 -4.59
C ASP A 37 3.99 -15.46 -3.17
N ALA A 38 4.33 -14.55 -2.26
CA ALA A 38 3.82 -14.56 -0.89
C ALA A 38 2.29 -14.35 -0.82
N VAL A 39 1.73 -13.45 -1.64
CA VAL A 39 0.27 -13.29 -1.77
C VAL A 39 -0.39 -14.57 -2.29
N ALA A 40 0.20 -15.21 -3.31
CA ALA A 40 -0.30 -16.47 -3.86
C ALA A 40 -0.24 -17.61 -2.83
N ASN A 41 0.84 -17.68 -2.05
CA ASN A 41 1.01 -18.65 -0.96
C ASN A 41 0.00 -18.40 0.16
N SER A 42 -0.20 -17.15 0.59
CA SER A 42 -1.19 -16.81 1.61
C SER A 42 -2.62 -17.17 1.17
N LYS A 43 -2.97 -16.88 -0.10
CA LYS A 43 -4.25 -17.32 -0.70
C LYS A 43 -4.44 -18.83 -0.59
N ALA A 44 -3.41 -19.61 -0.90
CA ALA A 44 -3.45 -21.08 -0.82
C ALA A 44 -3.54 -21.56 0.64
N SER A 45 -2.75 -21.00 1.55
CA SER A 45 -2.70 -21.34 2.98
C SER A 45 -4.04 -21.14 3.68
N PHE A 46 -4.79 -20.09 3.31
CA PHE A 46 -6.11 -19.82 3.87
C PHE A 46 -7.27 -20.40 3.05
N GLY A 47 -6.98 -21.09 1.94
CA GLY A 47 -7.95 -21.71 1.05
C GLY A 47 -8.96 -20.71 0.48
N LEU A 48 -8.52 -19.51 0.14
CA LEU A 48 -9.35 -18.48 -0.46
C LEU A 48 -9.57 -18.75 -1.95
N ALA A 49 -10.78 -18.47 -2.44
CA ALA A 49 -11.04 -18.52 -3.88
C ALA A 49 -10.29 -17.38 -4.59
N ALA A 50 -9.95 -17.55 -5.87
CA ALA A 50 -9.17 -16.56 -6.62
C ALA A 50 -9.83 -15.17 -6.62
N GLU A 51 -11.13 -15.11 -6.94
CA GLU A 51 -11.89 -13.85 -6.95
C GLU A 51 -12.02 -13.21 -5.56
N GLU A 52 -12.20 -14.03 -4.53
CA GLU A 52 -12.30 -13.56 -3.14
C GLU A 52 -10.98 -12.97 -2.67
N ALA A 53 -9.86 -13.65 -2.90
CA ALA A 53 -8.53 -13.15 -2.57
C ALA A 53 -8.19 -11.88 -3.34
N ALA A 54 -8.55 -11.81 -4.63
CA ALA A 54 -8.34 -10.61 -5.44
C ALA A 54 -9.17 -9.42 -4.95
N SER A 55 -10.43 -9.64 -4.55
CA SER A 55 -11.27 -8.60 -3.96
C SER A 55 -10.69 -8.10 -2.63
N GLU A 56 -10.34 -9.01 -1.73
CA GLU A 56 -9.76 -8.67 -0.42
C GLU A 56 -8.43 -7.93 -0.57
N LEU A 57 -7.58 -8.35 -1.50
CA LEU A 57 -6.31 -7.70 -1.81
C LEU A 57 -6.53 -6.27 -2.34
N ARG A 58 -7.48 -6.09 -3.27
CA ARG A 58 -7.81 -4.77 -3.84
C ARG A 58 -8.35 -3.81 -2.79
N GLU A 59 -9.30 -4.28 -1.98
CA GLU A 59 -9.87 -3.51 -0.88
C GLU A 59 -8.80 -3.16 0.16
N LEU A 60 -7.92 -4.09 0.50
CA LEU A 60 -6.80 -3.87 1.41
C LEU A 60 -5.86 -2.79 0.88
N VAL A 61 -5.32 -2.94 -0.32
CA VAL A 61 -4.35 -2.00 -0.90
C VAL A 61 -4.95 -0.61 -1.03
N GLN A 62 -6.19 -0.48 -1.50
CA GLN A 62 -6.87 0.82 -1.61
C GLN A 62 -7.11 1.47 -0.25
N ALA A 63 -7.56 0.70 0.76
CA ALA A 63 -7.80 1.21 2.10
C ALA A 63 -6.50 1.65 2.80
N ARG A 64 -5.43 0.84 2.68
CA ARG A 64 -4.12 1.16 3.26
C ARG A 64 -3.50 2.39 2.60
N ALA A 65 -3.51 2.46 1.27
CA ALA A 65 -3.02 3.63 0.53
C ALA A 65 -3.72 4.93 0.97
N ARG A 66 -5.06 4.89 1.13
CA ARG A 66 -5.82 6.04 1.66
C ARG A 66 -5.42 6.40 3.09
N GLY A 67 -5.33 5.40 3.97
CA GLY A 67 -4.91 5.60 5.36
C GLY A 67 -3.53 6.25 5.46
N TYR A 68 -2.57 5.78 4.67
CA TYR A 68 -1.22 6.36 4.65
C TYR A 68 -1.17 7.78 4.14
N LEU A 69 -1.93 8.09 3.09
CA LEU A 69 -1.98 9.47 2.60
C LEU A 69 -2.57 10.42 3.66
N VAL A 70 -3.66 10.02 4.31
CA VAL A 70 -4.30 10.81 5.37
C VAL A 70 -3.36 10.99 6.56
N ASN A 71 -2.72 9.90 7.02
CA ASN A 71 -1.78 9.95 8.13
C ASN A 71 -0.57 10.82 7.79
N ALA A 72 0.03 10.64 6.61
CA ALA A 72 1.17 11.42 6.17
C ALA A 72 0.88 12.93 6.13
N VAL A 73 -0.29 13.32 5.60
CA VAL A 73 -0.70 14.73 5.64
C VAL A 73 -0.97 15.20 7.06
N GLY A 74 -1.64 14.40 7.89
CA GLY A 74 -1.91 14.72 9.29
C GLY A 74 -0.63 14.95 10.09
N ASP A 75 0.35 14.06 9.94
CA ASP A 75 1.66 14.15 10.58
C ASP A 75 2.44 15.38 10.09
N LEU A 76 2.43 15.64 8.77
CA LEU A 76 3.08 16.83 8.21
C LEU A 76 2.47 18.12 8.76
N MET A 77 1.14 18.20 8.89
CA MET A 77 0.44 19.35 9.45
C MET A 77 0.73 19.56 10.95
N GLN A 78 1.07 18.49 11.67
CA GLN A 78 1.44 18.53 13.08
C GLN A 78 2.94 18.81 13.31
N GLY A 79 3.74 18.89 12.24
CA GLY A 79 5.19 19.06 12.31
C GLY A 79 5.96 17.74 12.55
N ASN A 80 5.29 16.59 12.46
CA ASN A 80 5.89 15.27 12.58
C ASN A 80 6.43 14.79 11.23
N GLU A 81 7.38 15.52 10.65
CA GLU A 81 7.85 15.28 9.27
C GLU A 81 8.41 13.86 9.07
N GLU A 82 9.20 13.35 10.00
CA GLU A 82 9.79 12.00 9.93
C GLU A 82 8.70 10.92 9.80
N GLN A 83 7.66 10.99 10.64
CA GLN A 83 6.55 10.05 10.57
C GLN A 83 5.78 10.19 9.25
N ALA A 84 5.56 11.42 8.79
CA ALA A 84 4.92 11.67 7.49
C ALA A 84 5.70 11.02 6.33
N MET A 85 7.04 11.05 6.37
CA MET A 85 7.88 10.44 5.34
C MET A 85 7.81 8.90 5.40
N HIS A 86 7.72 8.32 6.60
CA HIS A 86 7.52 6.87 6.74
C HIS A 86 6.16 6.41 6.20
N GLU A 87 5.09 7.16 6.45
CA GLU A 87 3.78 6.85 5.86
C GLU A 87 3.79 7.03 4.34
N MET A 88 4.47 8.05 3.82
CA MET A 88 4.70 8.19 2.37
C MET A 88 5.50 7.03 1.77
N ARG A 89 6.53 6.53 2.47
CA ARG A 89 7.29 5.37 2.00
C ARG A 89 6.42 4.12 1.94
N ARG A 90 5.51 3.93 2.89
CA ARG A 90 4.56 2.80 2.85
C ARG A 90 3.57 2.94 1.70
N LEU A 91 3.07 4.16 1.45
CA LEU A 91 2.24 4.44 0.28
C LEU A 91 2.97 4.12 -1.03
N GLU A 92 4.24 4.50 -1.14
CA GLU A 92 5.10 4.20 -2.29
C GLU A 92 5.26 2.68 -2.51
N LEU A 93 5.48 1.89 -1.46
CA LEU A 93 5.58 0.43 -1.60
C LEU A 93 4.28 -0.21 -2.10
N LEU A 94 3.12 0.30 -1.64
CA LEU A 94 1.82 -0.17 -2.13
C LEU A 94 1.56 0.26 -3.58
N ALA A 95 2.00 1.47 -3.93
CA ALA A 95 1.95 2.00 -5.28
C ALA A 95 2.75 1.13 -6.26
N GLU A 96 4.00 0.81 -5.91
CA GLU A 96 4.89 -0.06 -6.71
C GLU A 96 4.23 -1.44 -6.93
N PHE A 97 3.69 -2.03 -5.87
CA PHE A 97 3.00 -3.32 -5.98
C PHE A 97 1.74 -3.26 -6.85
N ALA A 98 0.94 -2.20 -6.73
CA ALA A 98 -0.27 -2.02 -7.52
C ALA A 98 0.07 -1.83 -9.02
N GLU A 99 1.06 -1.00 -9.35
CA GLU A 99 1.47 -0.76 -10.74
C GLU A 99 1.98 -2.04 -11.42
N GLY A 100 2.71 -2.89 -10.68
CA GLY A 100 3.17 -4.19 -11.18
C GLY A 100 2.10 -5.28 -11.21
N SER A 101 0.83 -4.97 -10.92
CA SER A 101 -0.27 -5.93 -10.86
C SER A 101 -1.41 -5.52 -11.80
N GLU A 102 -1.65 -6.30 -12.87
CA GLU A 102 -2.63 -5.95 -13.93
C GLU A 102 -4.06 -5.65 -13.42
N GLU A 103 -4.44 -6.22 -12.28
CA GLU A 103 -5.79 -6.14 -11.72
C GLU A 103 -5.97 -5.08 -10.61
N MET A 104 -4.91 -4.31 -10.32
CA MET A 104 -4.86 -3.39 -9.18
C MET A 104 -4.47 -1.98 -9.60
N LYS A 105 -5.48 -1.14 -9.86
CA LYS A 105 -5.25 0.31 -10.05
C LYS A 105 -5.71 1.07 -8.82
N LEU A 106 -4.80 1.83 -8.21
CA LEU A 106 -5.16 2.77 -7.15
C LEU A 106 -6.00 3.90 -7.75
N LYS A 107 -7.22 4.06 -7.25
CA LYS A 107 -8.14 5.12 -7.72
C LYS A 107 -7.74 6.46 -7.11
N GLN A 108 -7.72 7.52 -7.92
CA GLN A 108 -7.40 8.91 -7.55
C GLN A 108 -8.49 9.62 -6.71
N GLU A 109 -9.33 8.89 -6.00
CA GLU A 109 -10.36 9.44 -5.11
C GLU A 109 -9.78 9.56 -3.70
N TRP A 110 -9.05 10.66 -3.48
CA TRP A 110 -8.43 10.94 -2.19
C TRP A 110 -9.25 11.92 -1.38
N ASP A 111 -9.42 11.64 -0.10
CA ASP A 111 -10.07 12.53 0.89
C ASP A 111 -9.15 13.71 1.30
N VAL A 112 -8.04 13.90 0.58
CA VAL A 112 -6.99 14.88 0.87
C VAL A 112 -6.90 15.88 -0.27
N ALA A 113 -6.91 17.18 0.09
CA ALA A 113 -6.87 18.27 -0.86
C ALA A 113 -5.62 18.23 -1.77
N PRO A 114 -5.74 18.53 -3.07
CA PRO A 114 -4.61 18.48 -4.02
C PRO A 114 -3.37 19.26 -3.57
N ALA A 115 -3.55 20.44 -2.99
CA ALA A 115 -2.44 21.26 -2.49
C ALA A 115 -1.65 20.58 -1.37
N LEU A 116 -2.34 19.86 -0.47
CA LEU A 116 -1.69 19.12 0.62
C LEU A 116 -0.92 17.92 0.09
N ARG A 117 -1.50 17.19 -0.88
CA ARG A 117 -0.81 16.07 -1.56
C ARG A 117 0.44 16.54 -2.30
N ALA A 118 0.35 17.67 -3.01
CA ALA A 118 1.49 18.26 -3.74
C ALA A 118 2.60 18.70 -2.78
N ASN A 119 2.24 19.37 -1.67
CA ASN A 119 3.21 19.75 -0.64
C ASN A 119 3.87 18.52 0.00
N LEU A 120 3.08 17.51 0.36
CA LEU A 120 3.58 16.27 0.93
C LEU A 120 4.56 15.56 -0.02
N LEU A 121 4.23 15.46 -1.32
CA LEU A 121 5.12 14.88 -2.31
C LEU A 121 6.43 15.67 -2.44
N LYS A 122 6.36 17.00 -2.47
CA LYS A 122 7.55 17.86 -2.52
C LYS A 122 8.47 17.64 -1.31
N VAL A 123 7.91 17.57 -0.11
CA VAL A 123 8.68 17.29 1.12
C VAL A 123 9.26 15.88 1.06
N TYR A 124 8.50 14.89 0.60
CA TYR A 124 8.95 13.51 0.45
C TYR A 124 10.16 13.38 -0.47
N VAL A 125 10.09 13.96 -1.66
CA VAL A 125 11.19 13.92 -2.65
C VAL A 125 12.46 14.61 -2.13
N ALA A 126 12.31 15.66 -1.31
CA ALA A 126 13.43 16.35 -0.69
C ALA A 126 13.98 15.65 0.57
N SER A 127 13.29 14.62 1.09
CA SER A 127 13.68 13.91 2.30
C SER A 127 14.73 12.82 2.01
N PRO A 128 15.58 12.45 2.98
CA PRO A 128 16.51 11.32 2.84
C PRO A 128 15.83 9.97 2.55
N ILE A 129 14.53 9.83 2.88
CA ILE A 129 13.76 8.60 2.62
C ILE A 129 13.33 8.51 1.15
N GLY A 130 13.02 9.66 0.54
CA GLY A 130 12.62 9.76 -0.87
C GLY A 130 13.76 10.05 -1.85
N GLU A 131 14.94 10.48 -1.35
CA GLU A 131 16.09 10.84 -2.17
C GLU A 131 16.55 9.69 -3.08
N GLY A 132 16.82 10.00 -4.35
CA GLY A 132 17.35 9.04 -5.35
C GLY A 132 16.30 8.17 -6.06
N LYS A 133 15.00 8.35 -5.80
CA LYS A 133 13.92 7.49 -6.34
C LYS A 133 13.08 8.14 -7.44
N ALA A 134 13.72 8.73 -8.45
CA ALA A 134 13.04 9.49 -9.51
C ALA A 134 11.90 8.73 -10.23
N ALA A 135 12.08 7.44 -10.53
CA ALA A 135 11.03 6.62 -11.16
C ALA A 135 9.78 6.46 -10.27
N ASN A 136 9.96 6.49 -8.96
CA ASN A 136 8.86 6.37 -8.02
C ASN A 136 8.13 7.71 -7.81
N VAL A 137 8.78 8.83 -8.13
CA VAL A 137 8.14 10.15 -8.10
C VAL A 137 7.06 10.25 -9.17
N GLU A 138 7.34 9.82 -10.40
CA GLU A 138 6.33 9.84 -11.48
C GLU A 138 5.13 8.95 -11.15
N LEU A 139 5.39 7.78 -10.54
CA LEU A 139 4.34 6.89 -10.05
C LEU A 139 3.50 7.57 -8.96
N LEU A 140 4.14 8.19 -7.97
CA LEU A 140 3.45 8.92 -6.91
C LEU A 140 2.70 10.15 -7.43
N GLU A 141 3.23 10.90 -8.41
CA GLU A 141 2.53 12.00 -9.09
C GLU A 141 1.24 11.49 -9.76
N SER A 142 1.33 10.37 -10.47
CA SER A 142 0.19 9.71 -11.12
C SER A 142 -0.87 9.27 -10.11
N ILE A 143 -0.45 8.59 -9.03
CA ILE A 143 -1.36 8.08 -8.00
C ILE A 143 -2.01 9.20 -7.22
N LEU A 144 -1.24 10.20 -6.80
CA LEU A 144 -1.73 11.34 -6.02
C LEU A 144 -2.48 12.35 -6.89
N GLY A 145 -2.38 12.28 -8.22
CA GLY A 145 -2.99 13.24 -9.14
C GLY A 145 -2.48 14.66 -8.88
N VAL A 146 -1.16 14.81 -8.74
CA VAL A 146 -0.46 16.09 -8.52
C VAL A 146 0.87 16.08 -9.28
N SER A 147 1.53 17.23 -9.36
CA SER A 147 2.92 17.33 -9.81
C SER A 147 3.78 17.97 -8.74
N ALA A 148 5.03 17.53 -8.63
CA ALA A 148 6.03 18.03 -7.68
C ALA A 148 6.72 19.34 -8.12
N LYS A 149 6.32 19.93 -9.26
CA LYS A 149 6.87 21.18 -9.82
C LYS A 149 6.62 22.42 -8.94
#